data_AF-A0A832GEE0-F1
#
_entry.id   AF-A0A832GEE0-F1
#
_cell.length_a   1.000
_cell.length_b   1.000
_cell.length_c   1.000
_cell.angle_alpha   90.00
_cell.angle_beta   90.00
_cell.angle_gamma   90.00
#
_symmetry.space_group_name_H-M   'P 1'
#
loop_
_entity.id
_entity.type
_entity.pdbx_description
1 polymer ?
#
loop_
_entity_poly.entity_id
_entity_poly.type
_entity_poly.pdbx_seq_one_letter_code
_entity_poly.pdbx_strand_id
1 'polypeptide(L)'
;MHRMTIALPVLCALLARADAAYVTPMIGGGQVGMGSAPMIHYDILFDGTNISIADPFGHGHGMGHDDIPLLRPLVPPDEFNPAAIYYSALNAKAYNWQYAWNPDPGFDPALLAATGGAIWVERLSSDAGLQAYYKDAGWGEIFASDGARWKWTGGMVHNAYAVFEPTQDHYHATYRVYIGHASTGDPLDGYGSATTTWTWHATPVPEPASAAAIVLGGVLIARRRR
;
A
#
# COMPACT_ATOMS: atom_id res chain seq x y z
N MET A 1 48.95 -40.58 -26.33
CA MET A 1 47.72 -40.25 -25.59
C MET A 1 47.89 -38.88 -24.95
N HIS A 2 47.36 -37.82 -25.57
CA HIS A 2 47.45 -36.45 -25.05
C HIS A 2 46.13 -36.10 -24.34
N ARG A 3 46.18 -35.83 -23.03
CA ARG A 3 45.05 -35.27 -22.28
C ARG A 3 45.14 -33.74 -22.37
N MET A 4 44.23 -33.15 -23.14
CA MET A 4 44.01 -31.71 -23.20
C MET A 4 43.11 -31.34 -22.02
N THR A 5 43.69 -30.70 -21.00
CA THR A 5 42.93 -30.09 -19.91
C THR A 5 42.44 -28.73 -20.39
N ILE A 6 41.16 -28.61 -20.71
CA ILE A 6 40.53 -27.33 -21.03
C ILE A 6 40.19 -26.65 -19.71
N ALA A 7 40.92 -25.59 -19.36
CA ALA A 7 40.55 -24.70 -18.26
C ALA A 7 39.39 -23.81 -18.73
N LEU A 8 38.23 -23.94 -18.08
CA LEU A 8 37.08 -23.07 -18.27
C LEU A 8 37.34 -21.77 -17.48
N PRO A 9 37.38 -20.58 -18.10
CA PRO A 9 37.44 -19.35 -17.33
C PRO A 9 36.09 -19.10 -16.65
N VAL A 10 36.10 -19.08 -15.32
CA VAL A 10 34.98 -18.56 -14.51
C VAL A 10 34.97 -17.04 -14.70
N LEU A 11 34.05 -16.56 -15.54
CA LEU A 11 33.81 -15.14 -15.72
C LEU A 11 33.01 -14.62 -14.52
N CYS A 12 33.70 -14.15 -13.48
CA CYS A 12 33.08 -13.34 -12.43
C CYS A 12 32.69 -11.99 -13.04
N ALA A 13 31.44 -11.86 -13.48
CA ALA A 13 30.87 -10.56 -13.82
C ALA A 13 30.69 -9.76 -12.52
N LEU A 14 31.60 -8.83 -12.26
CA LEU A 14 31.37 -7.73 -11.31
C LEU A 14 30.26 -6.87 -11.88
N LEU A 15 29.03 -7.04 -11.39
CA LEU A 15 27.95 -6.10 -11.63
C LEU A 15 28.30 -4.81 -10.88
N ALA A 16 28.85 -3.83 -11.60
CA ALA A 16 28.94 -2.47 -11.10
C ALA A 16 27.50 -1.97 -10.86
N ARG A 17 27.11 -1.83 -9.59
CA ARG A 17 25.84 -1.21 -9.22
C ARG A 17 25.97 0.27 -9.58
N ALA A 18 25.20 0.74 -10.56
CA ALA A 18 25.12 2.17 -10.86
C ALA A 18 24.73 2.91 -9.57
N ASP A 19 25.32 4.07 -9.32
CA ASP A 19 24.97 4.90 -8.16
C ASP A 19 23.45 5.17 -8.17
N ALA A 20 22.80 4.96 -7.03
CA ALA A 20 21.36 5.14 -6.89
C ALA A 20 20.98 6.62 -7.09
N ALA A 21 19.90 6.87 -7.83
CA ALA A 21 19.32 8.20 -7.94
C ALA A 21 18.32 8.38 -6.80
N TYR A 22 18.60 9.30 -5.86
CA TYR A 22 17.67 9.53 -4.76
C TYR A 22 16.48 10.36 -5.17
N VAL A 23 15.29 9.83 -4.95
CA VAL A 23 14.00 10.47 -5.28
C VAL A 23 13.14 10.67 -4.04
N THR A 24 12.09 11.47 -4.17
CA THR A 24 11.02 11.57 -3.18
C THR A 24 9.83 10.73 -3.62
N PRO A 25 9.05 10.14 -2.70
CA PRO A 25 7.93 9.30 -3.11
C PRO A 25 6.75 10.13 -3.62
N MET A 26 5.98 9.53 -4.52
CA MET A 26 4.88 10.16 -5.25
C MET A 26 3.56 9.40 -4.99
N ILE A 27 2.43 10.11 -5.07
CA ILE A 27 1.12 9.57 -4.68
C ILE A 27 0.69 8.29 -5.38
N GLY A 28 0.98 8.16 -6.67
CA GLY A 28 0.66 6.98 -7.46
C GLY A 28 1.65 5.82 -7.29
N GLY A 29 2.65 5.95 -6.42
CA GLY A 29 3.74 4.98 -6.35
C GLY A 29 4.79 5.16 -7.44
N GLY A 30 5.93 4.46 -7.30
CA GLY A 30 7.06 4.63 -8.22
C GLY A 30 7.46 6.10 -8.31
N GLN A 31 7.22 6.73 -9.45
CA GLN A 31 7.35 8.18 -9.69
C GLN A 31 6.11 8.80 -10.36
N VAL A 32 4.91 8.26 -10.11
CA VAL A 32 3.65 8.78 -10.66
C VAL A 32 3.05 9.83 -9.72
N GLY A 33 3.14 11.12 -10.12
CA GLY A 33 2.64 12.25 -9.34
C GLY A 33 1.12 12.48 -9.44
N MET A 34 0.61 13.43 -8.65
CA MET A 34 -0.82 13.74 -8.52
C MET A 34 -1.52 14.11 -9.84
N GLY A 35 -0.79 14.71 -10.79
CA GLY A 35 -1.34 15.04 -12.11
C GLY A 35 -1.65 13.82 -12.99
N SER A 36 -1.17 12.63 -12.62
CA SER A 36 -1.40 11.37 -13.36
C SER A 36 -2.03 10.28 -12.49
N ALA A 37 -1.99 10.43 -11.17
CA ALA A 37 -2.61 9.56 -10.19
C ALA A 37 -3.54 10.41 -9.30
N PRO A 38 -4.84 10.49 -9.62
CA PRO A 38 -5.77 11.33 -8.87
C PRO A 38 -5.93 10.85 -7.43
N MET A 39 -6.27 11.77 -6.55
CA MET A 39 -6.62 11.49 -5.16
C MET A 39 -8.03 10.93 -5.08
N ILE A 40 -8.22 9.90 -4.26
CA ILE A 40 -9.48 9.20 -4.09
C ILE A 40 -9.89 9.36 -2.63
N HIS A 41 -10.92 10.18 -2.38
CA HIS A 41 -11.33 10.53 -1.03
C HIS A 41 -12.55 9.73 -0.62
N TYR A 42 -12.42 8.91 0.41
CA TYR A 42 -13.56 8.32 1.11
C TYR A 42 -14.02 9.30 2.18
N ASP A 43 -15.15 9.96 1.91
CA ASP A 43 -15.70 10.96 2.80
C ASP A 43 -16.38 10.27 3.98
N ILE A 44 -15.94 10.59 5.19
CA ILE A 44 -16.55 10.13 6.44
C ILE A 44 -17.59 11.17 6.84
N LEU A 45 -18.86 10.77 6.77
CA LEU A 45 -19.99 11.58 7.19
C LEU A 45 -20.44 11.16 8.58
N PHE A 46 -20.85 12.15 9.38
CA PHE A 46 -21.38 11.95 10.71
C PHE A 46 -22.65 12.77 10.89
N ASP A 47 -23.78 12.11 11.14
CA ASP A 47 -25.09 12.77 11.29
C ASP A 47 -25.42 13.18 12.74
N GLY A 48 -24.45 13.04 13.66
CA GLY A 48 -24.63 13.21 15.10
C GLY A 48 -24.79 11.89 15.87
N THR A 49 -25.12 10.78 15.19
CA THR A 49 -25.27 9.45 15.79
C THR A 49 -24.58 8.35 14.97
N ASN A 50 -24.70 8.38 13.64
CA ASN A 50 -24.21 7.36 12.73
C ASN A 50 -23.05 7.87 11.90
N ILE A 51 -22.15 6.95 11.57
CA ILE A 51 -21.15 7.13 10.52
C ILE A 51 -21.67 6.53 9.23
N SER A 52 -21.49 7.26 8.13
CA SER A 52 -21.54 6.70 6.78
C SER A 52 -20.26 7.06 6.03
N ILE A 53 -19.94 6.28 5.00
CA ILE A 53 -18.78 6.52 4.15
C ILE A 53 -19.31 6.72 2.73
N ALA A 54 -19.11 7.92 2.18
CA ALA A 54 -19.35 8.14 0.76
C ALA A 54 -18.11 7.72 -0.02
N ASP A 55 -18.28 6.68 -0.82
CA ASP A 55 -17.30 6.30 -1.83
C ASP A 55 -17.37 7.35 -2.97
N PRO A 56 -16.25 7.97 -3.37
CA PRO A 56 -16.22 9.05 -4.36
C PRO A 56 -16.68 8.57 -5.75
N PHE A 57 -16.73 7.26 -5.98
CA PHE A 57 -17.22 6.67 -7.21
C PHE A 57 -18.69 6.21 -7.12
N GLY A 58 -19.35 6.39 -5.98
CA GLY A 58 -20.75 5.98 -5.78
C GLY A 58 -20.95 4.46 -5.84
N HIS A 59 -19.87 3.68 -5.77
CA HIS A 59 -19.91 2.24 -5.94
C HIS A 59 -20.14 1.54 -4.61
N GLY A 60 -21.39 1.14 -4.35
CA GLY A 60 -21.69 0.14 -3.33
C GLY A 60 -21.20 -1.25 -3.73
N HIS A 61 -19.87 -1.48 -3.75
CA HIS A 61 -19.18 -2.77 -3.99
C HIS A 61 -18.62 -3.07 -5.40
N GLY A 62 -18.17 -2.09 -6.19
CA GLY A 62 -17.47 -2.41 -7.44
C GLY A 62 -16.75 -1.24 -8.09
N MET A 63 -15.44 -1.12 -7.88
CA MET A 63 -14.60 -0.19 -8.63
C MET A 63 -14.35 -0.73 -10.05
N GLY A 64 -14.48 0.15 -11.06
CA GLY A 64 -13.98 -0.15 -12.40
C GLY A 64 -12.46 -0.29 -12.37
N HIS A 65 -11.91 -1.18 -13.19
CA HIS A 65 -10.48 -1.51 -13.23
C HIS A 65 -9.55 -0.28 -13.40
N ASP A 66 -10.02 0.78 -14.07
CA ASP A 66 -9.22 2.00 -14.32
C ASP A 66 -9.18 2.98 -13.12
N ASP A 67 -10.03 2.77 -12.11
CA ASP A 67 -10.14 3.62 -10.92
C ASP A 67 -9.40 3.04 -9.69
N ILE A 68 -8.90 1.80 -9.80
CA ILE A 68 -8.20 1.10 -8.71
C ILE A 68 -6.72 1.52 -8.71
N PRO A 69 -6.21 2.08 -7.59
CA PRO A 69 -4.80 2.45 -7.48
C PRO A 69 -3.86 1.24 -7.65
N LEU A 70 -2.74 1.48 -8.33
CA LEU A 70 -1.69 0.47 -8.50
C LEU A 70 -0.55 0.73 -7.50
N LEU A 71 -0.20 -0.30 -6.73
CA LEU A 71 1.03 -0.35 -5.94
C LEU A 71 2.21 -0.47 -6.90
N ARG A 72 3.04 0.57 -6.98
CA ARG A 72 4.17 0.64 -7.91
C ARG A 72 5.50 0.70 -7.15
N PRO A 73 6.48 -0.16 -7.46
CA PRO A 73 7.83 -0.02 -6.93
C PRO A 73 8.57 1.13 -7.64
N LEU A 74 9.69 1.57 -7.07
CA LEU A 74 10.67 2.36 -7.81
C LEU A 74 11.28 1.54 -8.94
N VAL A 75 11.60 2.19 -10.05
CA VAL A 75 12.33 1.57 -11.17
C VAL A 75 13.81 1.86 -10.98
N PRO A 76 14.71 0.86 -11.07
CA PRO A 76 16.15 1.12 -11.00
C PRO A 76 16.59 2.19 -12.02
N PRO A 77 17.53 3.09 -11.64
CA PRO A 77 18.31 3.09 -10.40
C PRO A 77 17.71 3.92 -9.26
N ASP A 78 16.42 4.27 -9.31
CA ASP A 78 15.79 5.11 -8.29
C ASP A 78 15.74 4.39 -6.93
N GLU A 79 16.13 5.09 -5.88
CA GLU A 79 16.00 4.64 -4.49
C GLU A 79 15.53 5.81 -3.61
N PHE A 80 14.86 5.55 -2.49
CA PHE A 80 14.66 6.59 -1.48
C PHE A 80 15.92 6.74 -0.66
N ASN A 81 16.31 7.99 -0.39
CA ASN A 81 17.47 8.28 0.46
C ASN A 81 17.34 7.53 1.81
N PRO A 82 18.23 6.58 2.13
CA PRO A 82 18.14 5.80 3.37
C PRO A 82 18.37 6.67 4.61
N ALA A 83 19.05 7.82 4.49
CA ALA A 83 19.18 8.80 5.56
C ALA A 83 17.88 9.59 5.81
N ALA A 84 16.93 9.58 4.87
CA ALA A 84 15.59 10.09 5.09
C ALA A 84 14.76 9.03 5.84
N ILE A 85 14.87 9.05 7.17
CA ILE A 85 14.24 8.08 8.08
C ILE A 85 12.72 7.98 7.94
N TYR A 86 12.08 8.97 7.33
CA TYR A 86 10.63 9.03 7.19
C TYR A 86 10.14 8.09 6.08
N TYR A 87 10.51 8.33 4.82
CA TYR A 87 9.96 7.59 3.69
C TYR A 87 10.84 6.42 3.19
N SER A 88 12.00 6.20 3.80
CA SER A 88 12.83 5.02 3.52
C SER A 88 12.15 3.69 3.86
N ALA A 89 11.08 3.70 4.68
CA ALA A 89 10.21 2.54 4.92
C ALA A 89 9.59 1.96 3.64
N LEU A 90 9.53 2.74 2.55
CA LEU A 90 9.02 2.32 1.25
C LEU A 90 10.09 1.68 0.35
N ASN A 91 11.37 1.71 0.72
CA ASN A 91 12.42 1.10 -0.09
C ASN A 91 12.15 -0.39 -0.32
N ALA A 92 12.38 -0.83 -1.55
CA ALA A 92 12.11 -2.19 -2.04
C ALA A 92 10.62 -2.63 -1.99
N LYS A 93 9.68 -1.71 -1.73
CA LYS A 93 8.24 -2.00 -1.73
C LYS A 93 7.57 -1.37 -2.94
N ALA A 94 6.53 -2.05 -3.43
CA ALA A 94 5.52 -1.41 -4.26
C ALA A 94 4.59 -0.60 -3.36
N TYR A 95 4.32 0.67 -3.67
CA TYR A 95 3.56 1.55 -2.78
C TYR A 95 2.57 2.44 -3.53
N ASN A 96 1.61 3.01 -2.80
CA ASN A 96 0.62 3.98 -3.29
C ASN A 96 -0.01 4.72 -2.09
N TRP A 97 -0.48 5.96 -2.27
CA TRP A 97 -1.31 6.64 -1.26
C TRP A 97 -2.44 7.48 -1.86
N GLN A 98 -2.99 7.09 -3.01
CA GLN A 98 -4.11 7.78 -3.65
C GLN A 98 -5.37 7.80 -2.79
N TYR A 99 -5.64 6.74 -2.02
CA TYR A 99 -6.77 6.74 -1.08
C TYR A 99 -6.54 7.66 0.10
N ALA A 100 -7.58 8.40 0.47
CA ALA A 100 -7.63 9.18 1.69
C ALA A 100 -8.92 8.95 2.47
N TRP A 101 -8.77 9.10 3.79
CA TRP A 101 -9.88 9.42 4.67
C TRP A 101 -10.08 10.92 4.63
N ASN A 102 -11.29 11.38 4.32
CA ASN A 102 -11.61 12.80 4.23
C ASN A 102 -12.83 13.11 5.11
N PRO A 103 -12.81 14.20 5.90
CA PRO A 103 -14.02 14.62 6.60
C PRO A 103 -15.02 15.21 5.61
N ASP A 104 -16.31 14.91 5.83
CA ASP A 104 -17.37 15.71 5.24
C ASP A 104 -17.19 17.20 5.61
N PRO A 105 -17.46 18.16 4.72
CA PRO A 105 -17.35 19.59 5.04
C PRO A 105 -18.18 20.06 6.24
N GLY A 106 -19.27 19.34 6.58
CA GLY A 106 -20.09 19.60 7.77
C GLY A 106 -19.65 18.85 9.03
N PHE A 107 -18.57 18.06 8.96
CA PHE A 107 -18.03 17.33 10.09
C PHE A 107 -17.44 18.27 11.14
N ASP A 108 -18.06 18.34 12.32
CA ASP A 108 -17.53 19.05 13.46
C ASP A 108 -16.93 18.08 14.51
N PRO A 109 -15.60 17.93 14.58
CA PRO A 109 -14.96 17.07 15.56
C PRO A 109 -15.20 17.52 17.02
N ALA A 110 -15.60 18.78 17.26
CA ALA A 110 -15.93 19.25 18.61
C ALA A 110 -17.21 18.59 19.16
N LEU A 111 -18.15 18.18 18.29
CA LEU A 111 -19.35 17.44 18.69
C LEU A 111 -18.99 16.10 19.34
N LEU A 112 -17.93 15.44 18.84
CA LEU A 112 -17.43 14.18 19.39
C LEU A 112 -16.64 14.39 20.68
N ALA A 113 -15.88 15.50 20.77
CA ALA A 113 -15.13 15.81 21.98
C ALA A 113 -16.06 15.98 23.20
N ALA A 114 -17.25 16.57 23.01
CA ALA A 114 -18.25 16.75 24.07
C ALA A 114 -18.79 15.43 24.64
N THR A 115 -18.71 14.33 23.89
CA THR A 115 -19.18 13.00 24.31
C THR A 115 -18.05 12.15 24.90
N GLY A 116 -16.81 12.68 24.92
CA GLY A 116 -15.61 11.90 25.23
C GLY A 116 -15.24 10.91 24.12
N GLY A 117 -15.80 11.08 22.93
CA GLY A 117 -15.60 10.23 21.77
C GLY A 117 -14.53 10.74 20.81
N ALA A 118 -14.09 9.86 19.91
CA ALA A 118 -13.28 10.17 18.74
C ALA A 118 -13.64 9.22 17.61
N ILE A 119 -13.27 9.57 16.37
CA ILE A 119 -13.37 8.65 15.25
C ILE A 119 -12.19 7.70 15.26
N TRP A 120 -12.50 6.41 15.14
CA TRP A 120 -11.53 5.35 15.00
C TRP A 120 -11.73 4.65 13.67
N VAL A 121 -10.62 4.35 13.02
CA VAL A 121 -10.56 3.43 11.88
C VAL A 121 -9.98 2.13 12.40
N GLU A 122 -10.72 1.04 12.33
CA GLU A 122 -10.28 -0.30 12.68
C GLU A 122 -10.08 -1.12 11.42
N ARG A 123 -8.95 -1.82 11.32
CA ARG A 123 -8.76 -2.81 10.26
C ARG A 123 -9.52 -4.08 10.60
N LEU A 124 -10.49 -4.46 9.79
CA LEU A 124 -11.25 -5.70 9.92
C LEU A 124 -10.53 -6.88 9.26
N SER A 125 -9.92 -6.63 8.10
CA SER A 125 -9.14 -7.62 7.36
C SER A 125 -8.11 -6.93 6.46
N SER A 126 -7.03 -7.64 6.14
CA SER A 126 -6.07 -7.22 5.11
C SER A 126 -5.43 -8.44 4.45
N ASP A 127 -5.16 -8.31 3.16
CA ASP A 127 -4.31 -9.28 2.46
C ASP A 127 -2.90 -9.28 3.06
N ALA A 128 -2.27 -10.46 3.04
CA ALA A 128 -0.98 -10.69 3.68
C ALA A 128 0.12 -9.79 3.09
N GLY A 129 0.94 -9.19 3.95
CA GLY A 129 2.07 -8.34 3.55
C GLY A 129 1.71 -6.91 3.13
N LEU A 130 0.42 -6.57 3.01
CA LEU A 130 -0.01 -5.19 2.82
C LEU A 130 0.15 -4.41 4.13
N GLN A 131 1.01 -3.39 4.10
CA GLN A 131 1.28 -2.50 5.23
C GLN A 131 0.67 -1.13 4.98
N ALA A 132 0.27 -0.46 6.06
CA ALA A 132 -0.31 0.87 6.03
C ALA A 132 0.45 1.80 6.98
N TYR A 133 0.92 2.94 6.49
CA TYR A 133 1.74 3.90 7.22
C TYR A 133 1.06 5.26 7.31
N TYR A 134 1.15 5.88 8.48
CA TYR A 134 0.73 7.27 8.65
C TYR A 134 1.87 8.23 8.28
N LYS A 135 1.98 8.50 6.97
CA LYS A 135 3.06 9.31 6.41
C LYS A 135 3.16 10.73 6.98
N ASP A 136 2.03 11.30 7.41
CA ASP A 136 1.97 12.67 7.92
C ASP A 136 2.33 12.77 9.41
N ALA A 137 2.52 11.63 10.09
CA ALA A 137 2.95 11.56 11.48
C ALA A 137 4.17 10.63 11.66
N GLY A 138 5.19 10.81 10.81
CA GLY A 138 6.48 10.14 10.98
C GLY A 138 6.54 8.70 10.47
N TRP A 139 5.58 8.29 9.62
CA TRP A 139 5.61 7.01 8.89
C TRP A 139 5.55 5.75 9.77
N GLY A 140 4.97 5.86 10.96
CA GLY A 140 4.62 4.68 11.75
C GLY A 140 3.57 3.81 11.05
N GLU A 141 3.74 2.49 11.11
CA GLU A 141 2.71 1.55 10.68
C GLU A 141 1.48 1.68 11.59
N ILE A 142 0.28 1.82 11.02
CA ILE A 142 -0.96 2.11 11.78
C ILE A 142 -1.82 0.88 12.05
N PHE A 143 -1.59 -0.22 11.34
CA PHE A 143 -2.35 -1.46 11.54
C PHE A 143 -1.41 -2.66 11.61
N ALA A 144 -1.03 -3.04 12.83
CA ALA A 144 -0.16 -4.21 13.05
C ALA A 144 -0.87 -5.55 12.76
N SER A 145 -2.18 -5.63 13.01
CA SER A 145 -3.00 -6.83 12.82
C SER A 145 -4.44 -6.45 12.55
N ASP A 146 -5.28 -7.42 12.19
CA ASP A 146 -6.73 -7.21 12.18
C ASP A 146 -7.20 -6.97 13.62
N GLY A 147 -8.19 -6.09 13.78
CA GLY A 147 -8.60 -5.49 15.05
C GLY A 147 -7.73 -4.32 15.52
N ALA A 148 -6.62 -4.00 14.83
CA ALA A 148 -5.85 -2.80 15.15
C ALA A 148 -6.66 -1.54 14.81
N ARG A 149 -6.56 -0.54 15.69
CA ARG A 149 -7.35 0.68 15.65
C ARG A 149 -6.43 1.89 15.58
N TRP A 150 -6.75 2.79 14.66
CA TRP A 150 -6.07 4.06 14.50
C TRP A 150 -7.05 5.20 14.81
N LYS A 151 -6.70 6.04 15.78
CA LYS A 151 -7.46 7.25 16.10
C LYS A 151 -7.26 8.26 15.00
N TRP A 152 -8.29 8.48 14.21
CA TRP A 152 -8.22 9.43 13.11
C TRP A 152 -8.22 10.87 13.64
N THR A 153 -7.47 11.74 12.98
CA THR A 153 -7.34 13.15 13.37
C THR A 153 -8.58 13.98 13.04
N GLY A 154 -9.49 13.45 12.22
CA GLY A 154 -10.64 14.19 11.67
C GLY A 154 -10.30 15.12 10.51
N GLY A 155 -9.04 15.12 10.05
CA GLY A 155 -8.60 15.85 8.86
C GLY A 155 -8.37 14.92 7.67
N MET A 156 -8.25 15.48 6.46
CA MET A 156 -7.92 14.72 5.26
C MET A 156 -6.54 14.05 5.42
N VAL A 157 -6.50 12.72 5.33
CA VAL A 157 -5.26 11.93 5.48
C VAL A 157 -5.15 10.88 4.38
N HIS A 158 -4.05 10.95 3.63
CA HIS A 158 -3.60 9.89 2.73
C HIS A 158 -2.62 8.99 3.48
N ASN A 159 -3.04 7.77 3.81
CA ASN A 159 -2.12 6.76 4.35
C ASN A 159 -1.31 6.15 3.21
N ALA A 160 -0.04 5.84 3.45
CA ALA A 160 0.78 5.11 2.50
C ALA A 160 0.58 3.62 2.65
N TYR A 161 0.18 2.96 1.57
CA TYR A 161 0.05 1.53 1.48
C TYR A 161 1.24 0.97 0.72
N ALA A 162 1.82 -0.11 1.22
CA ALA A 162 2.96 -0.73 0.56
C ALA A 162 3.01 -2.23 0.79
N VAL A 163 3.58 -2.93 -0.18
CA VAL A 163 3.81 -4.38 -0.13
C VAL A 163 5.22 -4.67 -0.63
N PHE A 164 5.95 -5.50 0.10
CA PHE A 164 7.24 -6.02 -0.33
C PHE A 164 7.02 -7.21 -1.26
N GLU A 165 7.69 -7.23 -2.42
CA GLU A 165 7.62 -8.30 -3.42
C GLU A 165 6.20 -8.88 -3.62
N PRO A 166 5.26 -8.07 -4.17
CA PRO A 166 3.88 -8.51 -4.29
C PRO A 166 3.76 -9.87 -5.00
N THR A 167 2.89 -10.75 -4.48
CA THR A 167 2.69 -12.12 -4.99
C THR A 167 1.33 -12.33 -5.68
N GLN A 168 0.46 -11.32 -5.65
CA GLN A 168 -0.90 -11.35 -6.20
C GLN A 168 -1.23 -10.03 -6.92
N ASP A 169 -2.14 -10.10 -7.89
CA ASP A 169 -2.49 -8.95 -8.76
C ASP A 169 -3.36 -7.90 -8.04
N HIS A 170 -3.99 -8.28 -6.93
CA HIS A 170 -4.91 -7.43 -6.18
C HIS A 170 -4.64 -7.57 -4.69
N TYR A 171 -4.68 -6.46 -3.96
CA TYR A 171 -4.64 -6.45 -2.50
C TYR A 171 -5.87 -5.74 -1.97
N HIS A 172 -6.36 -6.19 -0.83
CA HIS A 172 -7.56 -5.66 -0.18
C HIS A 172 -7.28 -5.34 1.27
N ALA A 173 -7.94 -4.30 1.77
CA ALA A 173 -8.07 -4.06 3.20
C ALA A 173 -9.47 -3.55 3.50
N THR A 174 -10.10 -4.15 4.51
CA THR A 174 -11.43 -3.76 4.96
C THR A 174 -11.33 -3.03 6.29
N TYR A 175 -12.03 -1.92 6.39
CA TYR A 175 -12.01 -1.04 7.56
C TYR A 175 -13.40 -0.81 8.10
N ARG A 176 -13.51 -0.70 9.43
CA ARG A 176 -14.66 -0.14 10.13
C ARG A 176 -14.32 1.25 10.63
N VAL A 177 -15.19 2.21 10.34
CA VAL A 177 -15.13 3.57 10.89
C VAL A 177 -16.27 3.75 11.88
N TYR A 178 -15.95 4.19 13.09
CA TYR A 178 -16.93 4.30 14.17
C TYR A 178 -16.53 5.36 15.19
N ILE A 179 -17.50 5.74 16.04
CA ILE A 179 -17.25 6.55 17.23
C ILE A 179 -16.87 5.63 18.39
N GLY A 180 -15.69 5.86 18.95
CA GLY A 180 -15.20 5.14 20.12
C GLY A 180 -14.70 6.08 21.20
N HIS A 181 -14.53 5.58 22.41
CA HIS A 181 -13.94 6.32 23.52
C HIS A 181 -12.59 6.92 23.11
N ALA A 182 -12.38 8.21 23.36
CA ALA A 182 -11.20 8.93 22.89
C ALA A 182 -9.87 8.40 23.47
N SER A 183 -9.91 7.72 24.61
CA SER A 183 -8.74 7.18 25.33
C SER A 183 -8.45 5.71 25.03
N THR A 184 -9.49 4.87 24.85
CA THR A 184 -9.32 3.41 24.67
C THR A 184 -9.59 2.94 23.25
N GLY A 185 -10.39 3.69 22.49
CA GLY A 185 -10.88 3.28 21.19
C GLY A 185 -11.95 2.19 21.24
N ASP A 186 -12.53 1.89 22.40
CA ASP A 186 -13.68 1.00 22.46
C ASP A 186 -14.92 1.69 21.88
N PRO A 187 -15.77 0.99 21.12
CA PRO A 187 -16.98 1.57 20.57
C PRO A 187 -17.83 2.23 21.65
N LEU A 188 -18.34 3.44 21.37
CA LEU A 188 -19.20 4.15 22.31
C LEU A 188 -20.66 3.75 22.06
N ASP A 189 -21.37 3.37 23.13
CA ASP A 189 -22.76 2.93 23.01
C ASP A 189 -23.66 4.02 22.42
N GLY A 190 -24.62 3.60 21.58
CA GLY A 190 -25.57 4.50 20.92
C GLY A 190 -25.08 5.13 19.63
N TYR A 191 -23.82 4.91 19.22
CA TYR A 191 -23.28 5.38 17.95
C TYR A 191 -23.17 4.28 16.90
N GLY A 192 -23.43 4.65 15.65
CA GLY A 192 -23.31 3.77 14.49
C GLY A 192 -21.86 3.62 13.99
N SER A 193 -21.69 2.70 13.04
CA SER A 193 -20.42 2.49 12.33
C SER A 193 -20.68 2.19 10.86
N ALA A 194 -19.69 2.48 10.01
CA ALA A 194 -19.69 2.08 8.60
C ALA A 194 -18.48 1.21 8.27
N THR A 195 -18.57 0.43 7.20
CA THR A 195 -17.48 -0.40 6.69
C THR A 195 -17.19 -0.03 5.25
N THR A 196 -15.91 -0.07 4.87
CA THR A 196 -15.47 0.05 3.47
C THR A 196 -14.33 -0.92 3.20
N THR A 197 -14.18 -1.34 1.95
CA THR A 197 -13.07 -2.16 1.49
C THR A 197 -12.33 -1.39 0.40
N TRP A 198 -11.03 -1.20 0.60
CA TRP A 198 -10.15 -0.61 -0.41
C TRP A 198 -9.41 -1.72 -1.14
N THR A 199 -9.22 -1.52 -2.44
CA THR A 199 -8.54 -2.47 -3.33
C THR A 199 -7.38 -1.76 -4.00
N TRP A 200 -6.27 -2.46 -4.18
CA TRP A 200 -5.15 -2.01 -5.00
C TRP A 200 -4.82 -3.07 -6.02
N HIS A 201 -4.41 -2.65 -7.21
CA HIS A 201 -3.67 -3.53 -8.10
C HIS A 201 -2.20 -3.61 -7.66
N ALA A 202 -1.52 -4.69 -8.05
CA ALA A 202 -0.07 -4.81 -8.01
C ALA A 202 0.40 -5.68 -9.19
N THR A 203 1.67 -5.56 -9.57
CA THR A 203 2.29 -6.54 -10.48
C THR A 203 3.00 -7.60 -9.64
N PRO A 204 2.57 -8.88 -9.69
CA PRO A 204 3.26 -9.94 -8.98
C PRO A 204 4.70 -10.09 -9.47
N VAL A 205 5.63 -10.23 -8.52
CA VAL A 205 6.99 -10.68 -8.84
C VAL A 205 6.94 -12.19 -9.07
N PRO A 206 7.39 -12.70 -10.22
CA PRO A 206 7.39 -14.14 -10.46
C PRO A 206 8.26 -14.86 -9.42
N GLU A 207 7.69 -15.88 -8.77
CA GLU A 207 8.44 -16.79 -7.89
C GLU A 207 9.73 -17.26 -8.59
N PRO A 208 10.88 -17.31 -7.90
CA PRO A 208 12.17 -17.66 -8.53
C PRO A 208 12.17 -19.04 -9.22
N ALA A 209 11.30 -19.96 -8.80
CA ALA A 209 11.09 -21.24 -9.47
C ALA A 209 10.52 -21.10 -10.90
N SER A 210 9.67 -20.11 -11.14
CA SER A 210 9.05 -19.81 -12.44
C SER A 210 10.05 -19.21 -13.43
N ALA A 211 11.00 -18.41 -12.94
CA ALA A 211 12.08 -17.86 -13.76
C ALA A 211 13.08 -18.96 -14.21
N ALA A 212 13.39 -19.90 -13.32
CA ALA A 212 14.29 -21.02 -13.64
C ALA A 212 13.69 -21.99 -14.69
N ALA A 213 12.38 -22.22 -14.66
CA ALA A 213 11.69 -23.10 -15.61
C ALA A 213 11.74 -22.58 -17.06
N ILE A 214 11.66 -21.25 -17.25
CA ILE A 214 11.75 -20.62 -18.58
C ILE A 214 13.17 -20.77 -19.16
N VAL A 215 14.20 -20.61 -18.32
CA VAL A 215 15.61 -20.74 -18.75
C VAL A 215 15.96 -22.19 -19.10
N LEU A 216 15.49 -23.17 -18.32
CA LEU A 216 15.73 -24.59 -18.59
C LEU A 216 14.94 -25.12 -19.81
N GLY A 217 13.71 -24.64 -20.01
CA GLY A 217 12.90 -24.99 -21.19
C GLY A 217 13.50 -24.50 -22.51
N GLY A 218 14.05 -23.28 -22.53
CA GLY A 218 14.72 -22.71 -23.72
C GLY A 218 16.00 -23.46 -24.12
N VAL A 219 16.78 -23.93 -23.15
CA VAL A 219 18.02 -24.68 -23.41
C VAL A 219 17.73 -26.09 -23.95
N LEU A 220 16.64 -26.73 -23.53
CA LEU A 220 16.27 -28.08 -23.99
C LEU A 220 15.69 -28.08 -25.41
N ILE A 221 14.97 -27.02 -25.81
CA ILE A 221 14.43 -26.89 -27.18
C ILE A 221 15.55 -26.57 -28.18
N ALA A 222 16.56 -25.78 -27.79
CA ALA A 222 17.71 -25.48 -28.64
C ALA A 222 18.63 -26.69 -28.89
N ARG A 223 18.60 -27.70 -28.00
CA ARG A 223 19.43 -28.92 -28.12
C ARG A 223 18.84 -30.02 -29.01
N ARG A 224 17.59 -29.89 -29.46
CA ARG A 224 16.89 -30.91 -30.27
C ARG A 224 16.90 -30.64 -31.78
N ARG A 225 17.64 -29.61 -32.23
CA ARG A 225 17.89 -29.30 -33.65
C ARG A 225 19.38 -29.34 -33.98
N ARG A 226 19.97 -30.53 -33.94
CA ARG A 226 21.19 -30.90 -34.69
C ARG A 226 21.13 -32.37 -35.04
#